data_AF-A0A8S3HM29-F1
#
_entry.id   AF-A0A8S3HM29-F1
#
_cell.length_a   1.000
_cell.length_b   1.000
_cell.length_c   1.000
_cell.angle_alpha   90.00
_cell.angle_beta   90.00
_cell.angle_gamma   90.00
#
_symmetry.space_group_name_H-M   'P 1'
#
loop_
_entity.id
_entity.type
_entity.pdbx_description
1 polymer ?
#
loop_
_entity_poly.entity_id
_entity_poly.type
_entity_poly.pdbx_seq_one_letter_code
_entity_poly.pdbx_strand_id
1 'polypeptide(L)'
;MLNKQTLCWFEALPRFERLNYQALDYVIFIKHFLEFTQLGVIRHNLLSNLVTSNYLKTCEYDPYEHPFCPKFRILKILQIIEKNSSEYKSIFIHGSLIEIRITWKCNLDRNLKYCEPAYEFQRLDIVPYSKHPYESGSNFLTSHYFFQPNSREVYRMHTHIYNLHIIISVSGEAGRFDLFQTTTSIGSFLGIFGTGSIVCDFIAAFVINFKRVKYDN
;
A
#
# COMPACT_ATOMS: atom_id res chain seq x y z
N MET A 1 4.59 -5.08 53.54
CA MET A 1 4.48 -3.75 52.91
C MET A 1 5.30 -3.79 51.62
N LEU A 2 4.66 -4.02 50.48
CA LEU A 2 5.29 -3.89 49.16
C LEU A 2 5.57 -2.40 48.97
N ASN A 3 6.82 -2.00 49.15
CA ASN A 3 7.28 -0.65 48.89
C ASN A 3 7.03 -0.40 47.39
N LYS A 4 5.95 0.31 47.05
CA LYS A 4 5.71 0.80 45.69
C LYS A 4 6.90 1.70 45.38
N GLN A 5 7.90 1.17 44.68
CA GLN A 5 8.92 1.98 44.04
C GLN A 5 8.18 2.85 43.03
N THR A 6 7.83 4.06 43.47
CA THR A 6 7.43 5.14 42.59
C THR A 6 8.54 5.27 41.59
N LEU A 7 8.26 4.90 40.34
CA LEU A 7 9.13 5.19 39.22
C LEU A 7 9.50 6.68 39.34
N CYS A 8 10.77 6.98 39.57
CA CYS A 8 11.27 8.35 39.56
C CYS A 8 11.14 8.85 38.12
N TRP A 9 9.98 9.36 37.75
CA TRP A 9 9.81 10.19 36.56
C TRP A 9 10.42 11.54 36.91
N PHE A 10 11.75 11.62 36.91
CA PHE A 10 12.44 12.88 37.10
C PHE A 10 12.65 13.54 35.75
N GLU A 11 12.10 14.76 35.68
CA GLU A 11 12.55 15.96 34.94
C GLU A 11 13.15 15.75 33.55
N ALA A 12 12.54 16.44 32.57
CA ALA A 12 12.94 16.49 31.17
C ALA A 12 14.45 16.71 31.01
N LEU A 13 15.21 15.61 31.00
CA LEU A 13 16.60 15.58 30.57
C LEU A 13 16.68 16.22 29.18
N PRO A 14 17.76 16.96 28.86
CA PRO A 14 17.93 17.49 27.51
C PRO A 14 17.78 16.33 26.52
N ARG A 15 16.81 16.47 25.62
CA ARG A 15 16.47 15.49 24.60
C ARG A 15 17.70 15.38 23.70
N PHE A 16 18.55 14.38 23.94
CA PHE A 16 19.65 14.07 23.03
C PHE A 16 19.06 13.39 21.79
N GLU A 17 18.56 14.20 20.86
CA GLU A 17 18.05 13.74 19.58
C GLU A 17 19.23 13.33 18.69
N ARG A 18 19.33 12.03 18.40
CA ARG A 18 20.31 11.48 17.46
C ARG A 18 19.61 11.21 16.14
N LEU A 19 19.92 12.01 15.14
CA LEU A 19 19.42 11.88 13.78
C LEU A 19 20.39 11.02 12.95
N ASN A 20 19.89 9.94 12.33
CA ASN A 20 20.71 9.04 11.50
C ASN A 20 20.55 9.36 10.01
N TYR A 21 21.24 10.39 9.52
CA TYR A 21 21.14 10.80 8.11
C TYR A 21 21.58 9.71 7.12
N GLN A 22 22.40 8.74 7.56
CA GLN A 22 22.81 7.61 6.71
C GLN A 22 21.65 6.67 6.37
N ALA A 23 20.55 6.70 7.15
CA ALA A 23 19.36 5.91 6.86
C ALA A 23 18.72 6.25 5.50
N LEU A 24 18.98 7.44 4.95
CA LEU A 24 18.50 7.85 3.63
C LEU A 24 19.15 7.05 2.49
N ASP A 25 20.36 6.56 2.69
CA ASP A 25 21.08 5.72 1.74
C ASP A 25 20.84 4.22 1.94
N TYR A 26 20.00 3.85 2.90
CA TYR A 26 19.63 2.45 3.07
C TYR A 26 18.79 1.97 1.89
N VAL A 27 18.99 0.70 1.53
CA VAL A 27 18.32 0.06 0.41
C VAL A 27 17.47 -1.09 0.93
N ILE A 28 16.19 -1.06 0.57
CA ILE A 28 15.25 -2.14 0.80
C ILE A 28 15.28 -3.04 -0.42
N PHE A 29 15.64 -4.31 -0.22
CA PHE A 29 15.52 -5.34 -1.25
C PHE A 29 14.24 -6.13 -1.04
N ILE A 30 13.29 -6.05 -1.99
CA ILE A 30 12.01 -6.74 -1.88
C ILE A 30 12.01 -7.95 -2.82
N LYS A 31 11.91 -9.15 -2.25
CA LYS A 31 11.64 -10.38 -2.98
C LYS A 31 10.26 -10.89 -2.61
N HIS A 32 9.37 -11.02 -3.59
CA HIS A 32 8.05 -11.58 -3.33
C HIS A 32 7.57 -12.45 -4.51
N PHE A 33 6.53 -13.22 -4.23
CA PHE A 33 5.77 -13.96 -5.21
C PHE A 33 4.29 -13.82 -4.90
N LEU A 34 3.46 -14.12 -5.88
CA LEU A 34 2.02 -14.28 -5.70
C LEU A 34 1.54 -15.46 -6.53
N GLU A 35 0.40 -15.99 -6.11
CA GLU A 35 -0.28 -17.07 -6.80
C GLU A 35 -1.74 -16.69 -7.05
N PHE A 36 -2.16 -16.73 -8.30
CA PHE A 36 -3.56 -16.69 -8.67
C PHE A 36 -4.12 -18.11 -8.52
N THR A 37 -4.50 -18.48 -7.29
CA THR A 37 -4.85 -19.86 -6.89
C THR A 37 -5.95 -20.48 -7.78
N GLN A 38 -6.99 -19.71 -8.09
CA GLN A 38 -8.08 -20.17 -8.98
C GLN A 38 -7.61 -20.50 -10.40
N LEU A 39 -6.53 -19.87 -10.86
CA LEU A 39 -6.00 -19.99 -12.22
C LEU A 39 -4.71 -20.83 -12.26
N GLY A 40 -4.17 -21.22 -11.10
CA GLY A 40 -2.92 -21.99 -10.96
C GLY A 40 -1.68 -21.26 -11.49
N VAL A 41 -1.68 -19.92 -11.50
CA VAL A 41 -0.57 -19.13 -12.07
C VAL A 41 0.24 -18.47 -10.96
N ILE A 42 1.53 -18.79 -10.90
CA ILE A 42 2.50 -18.20 -9.96
C ILE A 42 3.36 -17.17 -10.68
N ARG A 43 3.60 -16.03 -10.03
CA ARG A 43 4.48 -14.96 -10.53
C ARG A 43 5.44 -14.48 -9.45
N HIS A 44 6.60 -14.01 -9.90
CA HIS A 44 7.67 -13.47 -9.07
C HIS A 44 8.07 -12.09 -9.59
N ASN A 45 8.43 -11.17 -8.71
CA ASN A 45 8.94 -9.86 -9.14
C ASN A 45 10.34 -9.92 -9.74
N LEU A 46 11.11 -10.95 -9.42
CA LEU A 46 12.38 -11.25 -10.07
C LEU A 46 12.11 -11.92 -11.41
N LEU A 47 11.68 -11.12 -12.39
CA LEU A 47 11.34 -11.56 -13.74
C LEU A 47 12.60 -12.14 -14.41
N SER A 48 12.66 -13.46 -14.58
CA SER A 48 13.84 -14.20 -15.08
C SER A 48 14.40 -13.68 -16.41
N ASN A 49 13.55 -13.07 -17.23
CA ASN A 49 13.92 -12.59 -18.56
C ASN A 49 14.57 -11.20 -18.54
N LEU A 50 14.33 -10.41 -17.49
CA LEU A 50 14.74 -9.00 -17.38
C LEU A 50 15.73 -8.78 -16.24
N VAL A 51 15.51 -9.48 -15.13
CA VAL A 51 16.27 -9.32 -13.89
C VAL A 51 17.41 -10.35 -13.86
N THR A 52 18.53 -9.99 -14.49
CA THR A 52 19.76 -10.81 -14.47
C THR A 52 20.60 -10.53 -13.21
N SER A 53 21.52 -11.44 -12.89
CA SER A 53 22.44 -11.26 -11.76
C SER A 53 23.31 -10.00 -11.88
N ASN A 54 23.72 -9.64 -13.11
CA ASN A 54 24.46 -8.41 -13.37
C ASN A 54 23.59 -7.17 -13.19
N TYR A 55 22.34 -7.20 -13.66
CA TYR A 55 21.38 -6.11 -13.43
C TYR A 55 21.13 -5.89 -11.94
N LEU A 56 20.95 -6.96 -11.16
CA LEU A 56 20.74 -6.86 -9.71
C LEU A 56 21.91 -6.25 -8.94
N LYS A 57 23.14 -6.29 -9.46
CA LYS A 57 24.29 -5.66 -8.79
C LYS A 57 24.19 -4.14 -8.84
N THR A 58 23.81 -3.57 -9.98
CA THR A 58 23.90 -2.12 -10.23
C THR A 58 22.56 -1.40 -10.24
N CYS A 59 21.45 -2.09 -10.48
CA CYS A 59 20.15 -1.42 -10.63
C CYS A 59 19.74 -0.69 -9.35
N GLU A 60 18.93 0.35 -9.50
CA GLU A 60 18.18 0.97 -8.41
C GLU A 60 16.82 1.31 -8.97
N TYR A 61 15.76 1.14 -8.19
CA TYR A 61 14.41 1.41 -8.65
C TYR A 61 14.29 2.84 -9.19
N ASP A 62 13.67 2.96 -10.35
CA ASP A 62 13.27 4.21 -10.97
C ASP A 62 12.01 3.95 -11.80
N PRO A 63 10.94 4.75 -11.67
CA PRO A 63 9.68 4.49 -12.37
C PRO A 63 9.81 4.56 -13.91
N TYR A 64 10.85 5.22 -14.44
CA TYR A 64 11.05 5.38 -15.88
C TYR A 64 12.23 4.54 -16.39
N GLU A 65 13.38 4.57 -15.71
CA GLU A 65 14.59 3.89 -16.19
C GLU A 65 14.64 2.41 -15.79
N HIS A 66 14.22 2.09 -14.56
CA HIS A 66 14.41 0.78 -13.93
C HIS A 66 13.17 0.35 -13.11
N PRO A 67 11.99 0.23 -13.75
CA PRO A 67 10.72 0.00 -13.04
C PRO A 67 10.63 -1.39 -12.39
N PHE A 68 11.46 -2.34 -12.83
CA PHE A 68 11.47 -3.72 -12.31
C PHE A 68 12.61 -4.00 -11.32
N CYS A 69 13.42 -3.00 -10.96
CA CYS A 69 14.50 -3.21 -10.00
C CYS A 69 13.92 -3.39 -8.59
N PRO A 70 14.21 -4.50 -7.89
CA PRO A 70 13.69 -4.78 -6.55
C PRO A 70 14.45 -4.06 -5.41
N LYS A 71 15.38 -3.16 -5.73
CA LYS A 71 16.21 -2.41 -4.78
C LYS A 71 15.71 -0.97 -4.68
N PHE A 72 15.14 -0.61 -3.54
CA PHE A 72 14.53 0.68 -3.30
C PHE A 72 15.36 1.46 -2.26
N ARG A 73 15.98 2.55 -2.66
CA ARG A 73 16.66 3.45 -1.73
C ARG A 73 15.64 4.33 -1.01
N ILE A 74 15.81 4.48 0.31
CA ILE A 74 14.90 5.31 1.13
C ILE A 74 14.79 6.74 0.58
N LEU A 75 15.91 7.36 0.22
CA LEU A 75 15.92 8.71 -0.36
C LEU A 75 15.02 8.81 -1.60
N LYS A 76 15.11 7.85 -2.54
CA LYS A 76 14.29 7.84 -3.75
C LYS A 76 12.81 7.65 -3.43
N ILE A 77 12.46 6.75 -2.51
CA ILE A 77 11.08 6.55 -2.08
C ILE A 77 10.51 7.87 -1.56
N LEU A 78 11.23 8.55 -0.68
CA LEU A 78 10.80 9.82 -0.08
C LEU A 78 10.64 10.92 -1.13
N GLN A 79 11.54 11.01 -2.12
CA GLN A 79 11.44 11.98 -3.22
C GLN A 79 10.23 11.74 -4.14
N ILE A 80 9.81 10.48 -4.31
CA ILE A 80 8.61 10.13 -5.09
C ILE A 80 7.35 10.54 -4.33
N ILE A 81 7.31 10.26 -3.03
CA ILE A 81 6.16 10.54 -2.15
C ILE A 81 5.98 12.04 -1.94
N GLU A 82 7.07 12.75 -1.65
CA GLU A 82 7.03 14.13 -1.19
C GLU A 82 8.05 14.98 -1.96
N LYS A 83 7.54 15.97 -2.71
CA LYS A 83 8.37 16.91 -3.47
C LYS A 83 8.75 18.13 -2.64
N ASN A 84 8.04 18.39 -1.55
CA ASN A 84 8.30 19.53 -0.68
C ASN A 84 9.41 19.22 0.34
N SER A 85 10.46 20.03 0.35
CA SER A 85 11.61 19.87 1.25
C SER A 85 11.26 20.06 2.73
N SER A 86 10.24 20.85 3.07
CA SER A 86 9.81 21.04 4.46
C SER A 86 9.14 19.78 5.03
N GLU A 87 8.31 19.12 4.22
CA GLU A 87 7.63 17.87 4.59
C GLU A 87 8.60 16.69 4.63
N TYR A 88 9.57 16.66 3.72
CA TYR A 88 10.65 15.69 3.78
C TYR A 88 11.40 15.73 5.14
N LYS A 89 11.70 16.93 5.64
CA LYS A 89 12.35 17.12 6.94
C LYS A 89 11.42 16.71 8.09
N SER A 90 10.12 16.95 7.97
CA SER A 90 9.14 16.59 8.99
C SER A 90 9.05 15.07 9.18
N ILE A 91 9.02 14.32 8.07
CA ILE A 91 9.04 12.84 8.02
C ILE A 91 10.27 12.29 8.74
N PHE A 92 11.43 12.90 8.54
CA PHE A 92 12.68 12.42 9.13
C PHE A 92 12.77 12.70 10.64
N ILE A 93 12.18 13.79 11.12
CA ILE A 93 12.20 14.17 12.54
C ILE A 93 11.16 13.39 13.35
N HIS A 94 9.93 13.27 12.83
CA HIS A 94 8.79 12.70 13.57
C HIS A 94 8.49 11.24 13.19
N GLY A 95 9.26 10.68 12.26
CA GLY A 95 8.92 9.41 11.63
C GLY A 95 7.73 9.56 10.67
N SER A 96 7.39 8.47 9.99
CA SER A 96 6.26 8.43 9.04
C SER A 96 5.84 6.99 8.78
N LEU A 97 4.60 6.82 8.35
CA LEU A 97 4.07 5.55 7.86
C LEU A 97 4.08 5.56 6.32
N ILE A 98 4.90 4.72 5.72
CA ILE A 98 5.09 4.64 4.27
C ILE A 98 4.58 3.30 3.77
N GLU A 99 3.71 3.32 2.76
CA GLU A 99 3.26 2.15 2.03
C GLU A 99 4.06 2.01 0.72
N ILE A 100 4.63 0.82 0.51
CA ILE A 100 5.10 0.34 -0.79
C ILE A 100 4.03 -0.59 -1.33
N ARG A 101 3.22 -0.08 -2.25
CA ARG A 101 2.13 -0.83 -2.88
C ARG A 101 2.64 -1.51 -4.14
N ILE A 102 2.46 -2.82 -4.20
CA ILE A 102 2.82 -3.66 -5.32
C ILE A 102 1.53 -4.20 -5.94
N THR A 103 1.22 -3.76 -7.15
CA THR A 103 -0.02 -4.11 -7.84
C THR A 103 0.27 -4.99 -9.05
N TRP A 104 -0.46 -6.09 -9.17
CA TRP A 104 -0.40 -6.99 -10.30
C TRP A 104 -1.75 -7.03 -11.00
N LYS A 105 -1.84 -6.42 -12.17
CA LYS A 105 -3.05 -6.48 -13.01
C LYS A 105 -2.75 -7.27 -14.27
N CYS A 106 -3.19 -8.52 -14.29
CA CYS A 106 -2.76 -9.48 -15.28
C CYS A 106 -3.93 -9.99 -16.13
N ASN A 107 -3.88 -9.71 -17.43
CA ASN A 107 -4.70 -10.40 -18.40
C ASN A 107 -3.98 -11.70 -18.80
N LEU A 108 -4.47 -12.84 -18.32
CA LEU A 108 -3.90 -14.17 -18.56
C LEU A 108 -4.30 -14.77 -19.93
N ASP A 109 -5.12 -14.08 -20.72
CA ASP A 109 -5.34 -14.41 -22.13
C ASP A 109 -4.12 -14.01 -22.99
N ARG A 110 -3.31 -13.08 -22.48
CA ARG A 110 -2.04 -12.67 -23.08
C ARG A 110 -0.89 -13.51 -22.53
N ASN A 111 0.26 -13.36 -23.17
CA ASN A 111 1.48 -14.00 -22.70
C ASN A 111 1.82 -13.55 -21.27
N LEU A 112 2.16 -14.50 -20.40
CA LEU A 112 2.54 -14.27 -19.00
C LEU A 112 3.70 -13.27 -18.81
N LYS A 113 4.49 -13.02 -19.86
CA LYS A 113 5.53 -11.98 -19.86
C LYS A 113 4.99 -10.58 -19.55
N TYR A 114 3.75 -10.26 -19.95
CA TYR A 114 3.13 -8.96 -19.70
C TYR A 114 2.47 -8.82 -18.31
N CYS A 115 2.46 -9.90 -17.53
CA CYS A 115 2.01 -9.87 -16.16
C CYS A 115 3.21 -9.49 -15.28
N GLU A 116 3.31 -8.21 -14.98
CA GLU A 116 4.46 -7.55 -14.33
C GLU A 116 3.99 -6.73 -13.10
N PRO A 117 4.85 -6.54 -12.08
CA PRO A 117 4.51 -5.72 -10.92
C PRO A 117 4.55 -4.23 -11.26
N ALA A 118 3.58 -3.49 -10.77
CA ALA A 118 3.62 -2.03 -10.69
C ALA A 118 3.87 -1.60 -9.24
N TYR A 119 4.81 -0.67 -9.04
CA TYR A 119 5.20 -0.17 -7.73
C TYR A 119 4.71 1.27 -7.54
N GLU A 120 4.00 1.49 -6.43
CA GLU A 120 3.51 2.79 -6.00
C GLU A 120 3.94 3.05 -4.56
N PHE A 121 4.15 4.31 -4.20
CA PHE A 121 4.60 4.72 -2.87
C PHE A 121 3.64 5.76 -2.31
N GLN A 122 3.23 5.57 -1.06
CA GLN A 122 2.26 6.47 -0.43
C GLN A 122 2.63 6.74 1.03
N ARG A 123 2.45 7.98 1.47
CA ARG A 123 2.48 8.36 2.89
C ARG A 123 1.09 8.18 3.50
N LEU A 124 0.98 7.36 4.54
CA LEU A 124 -0.30 7.00 5.17
C LEU A 124 -0.62 7.83 6.42
N ASP A 125 0.38 8.47 7.06
CA ASP A 125 0.19 9.21 8.33
C ASP A 125 -0.50 10.58 8.21
N ILE A 126 -0.76 11.09 7.00
CA ILE A 126 -1.41 12.41 6.79
C ILE A 126 -2.94 12.30 6.74
N VAL A 127 -3.46 11.31 5.99
CA VAL A 127 -4.86 11.30 5.53
C VAL A 127 -5.88 11.14 6.67
N PRO A 128 -5.68 10.26 7.68
CA PRO A 128 -6.64 10.10 8.78
C PRO A 128 -6.50 11.17 9.88
N TYR A 129 -5.38 11.90 9.96
CA TYR A 129 -5.05 12.79 11.09
C TYR A 129 -5.16 14.28 10.78
N SER A 130 -5.53 14.66 9.55
CA SER A 130 -5.77 16.08 9.19
C SER A 130 -6.81 16.79 10.07
N LYS A 131 -7.71 16.04 10.72
CA LYS A 131 -8.76 16.54 11.63
C LYS A 131 -8.54 16.19 13.11
N HIS A 132 -7.58 15.31 13.42
CA HIS A 132 -7.29 14.89 14.80
C HIS A 132 -5.78 14.98 15.06
N PRO A 133 -5.31 15.90 15.92
CA PRO A 133 -3.90 16.21 16.15
C PRO A 133 -3.15 15.14 16.96
N TYR A 134 -3.77 13.99 17.20
CA TYR A 134 -3.17 12.91 17.98
C TYR A 134 -2.25 12.11 17.06
N GLU A 135 -1.02 12.63 16.96
CA GLU A 135 0.19 11.96 16.50
C GLU A 135 0.28 11.69 14.98
N SER A 136 0.64 12.73 14.23
CA SER A 136 1.26 12.54 12.92
C SER A 136 2.68 11.97 13.09
N GLY A 137 3.06 11.05 12.21
CA GLY A 137 4.36 10.37 12.23
C GLY A 137 4.31 8.94 12.76
N SER A 138 5.47 8.39 13.12
CA SER A 138 5.57 7.04 13.69
C SER A 138 6.66 7.03 14.75
N ASN A 139 6.25 6.72 15.99
CA ASN A 139 7.14 6.64 17.13
C ASN A 139 6.78 5.45 18.02
N PHE A 140 7.75 5.00 18.81
CA PHE A 140 7.51 4.04 19.90
C PHE A 140 8.52 4.22 21.02
N LEU A 141 8.09 3.94 22.26
CA LEU A 141 8.94 3.97 23.45
C LEU A 141 9.40 2.56 23.80
N THR A 142 10.71 2.34 23.87
CA THR A 142 11.31 1.09 24.37
C THR A 142 12.05 1.33 25.68
N SER A 143 12.16 0.28 26.50
CA SER A 143 12.84 0.32 27.80
C SER A 143 13.82 -0.84 27.91
N HIS A 144 15.11 -0.54 28.08
CA HIS A 144 16.15 -1.54 28.32
C HIS A 144 16.50 -1.58 29.81
N TYR A 145 16.39 -2.75 30.42
CA TYR A 145 16.70 -2.97 31.84
C TYR A 145 18.10 -3.55 31.99
N PHE A 146 18.87 -3.03 32.95
CA PHE A 146 20.23 -3.50 33.22
C PHE A 146 20.56 -3.39 34.71
N PHE A 147 21.54 -4.17 35.14
CA PHE A 147 22.08 -4.12 36.50
C PHE A 147 23.37 -3.31 36.51
N GLN A 148 23.52 -2.45 37.50
CA GLN A 148 24.78 -1.74 37.74
C GLN A 148 25.80 -2.73 38.34
N PRO A 149 27.06 -2.75 37.89
CA PRO A 149 28.09 -3.56 38.54
C PRO A 149 28.19 -3.19 40.03
N ASN A 150 28.21 -4.21 40.89
CA ASN A 150 28.25 -4.11 42.36
C ASN A 150 26.98 -3.60 43.07
N SER A 151 25.85 -3.46 42.38
CA SER A 151 24.54 -3.17 43.01
C SER A 151 23.50 -4.26 42.65
N ARG A 152 22.57 -4.53 43.57
CA ARG A 152 21.38 -5.39 43.30
C ARG A 152 20.20 -4.58 42.75
N GLU A 153 20.40 -3.29 42.50
CA GLU A 153 19.37 -2.40 41.98
C GLU A 153 19.20 -2.56 40.46
N VAL A 154 17.95 -2.57 40.02
CA VAL A 154 17.57 -2.65 38.60
C VAL A 154 17.45 -1.23 38.05
N TYR A 155 18.25 -0.92 37.04
CA TYR A 155 18.15 0.32 36.28
C TYR A 155 17.42 0.08 34.97
N ARG A 156 16.80 1.15 34.43
CA ARG A 156 16.17 1.13 33.11
C ARG A 156 16.54 2.38 32.32
N MET A 157 16.83 2.19 31.04
CA MET A 157 17.00 3.25 30.07
C MET A 157 15.78 3.27 29.15
N HIS A 158 15.08 4.40 29.12
CA HIS A 158 13.99 4.64 28.18
C HIS A 158 14.54 5.27 26.91
N THR A 159 14.13 4.76 25.75
CA THR A 159 14.51 5.30 24.46
C THR A 159 13.25 5.53 23.63
N HIS A 160 13.00 6.79 23.30
CA HIS A 160 11.93 7.16 22.37
C HIS A 160 12.51 7.13 20.95
N ILE A 161 11.91 6.32 20.07
CA ILE A 161 12.40 6.09 18.72
C ILE A 161 11.37 6.65 17.75
N TYR A 162 11.82 7.50 16.83
CA TYR A 162 11.06 7.95 15.68
C TYR A 162 11.57 7.19 14.45
N ASN A 163 10.68 6.57 13.70
CA ASN A 163 11.06 5.65 12.63
C ASN A 163 10.22 5.84 11.36
N LEU A 164 10.77 5.37 10.24
CA LEU A 164 9.99 5.12 9.04
C LEU A 164 9.39 3.72 9.16
N HIS A 165 8.08 3.64 9.35
CA HIS A 165 7.37 2.36 9.37
C HIS A 165 6.93 2.03 7.95
N ILE A 166 7.50 0.97 7.38
CA ILE A 166 7.31 0.61 5.98
C ILE A 166 6.37 -0.59 5.89
N ILE A 167 5.22 -0.38 5.27
CA ILE A 167 4.23 -1.43 4.99
C ILE A 167 4.38 -1.82 3.52
N ILE A 168 4.58 -3.11 3.25
CA ILE A 168 4.58 -3.64 1.90
C ILE A 168 3.21 -4.28 1.66
N SER A 169 2.39 -3.67 0.80
CA SER A 169 1.09 -4.21 0.42
C SER A 169 1.18 -4.81 -0.98
N VAL A 170 0.68 -6.04 -1.14
CA VAL A 170 0.67 -6.74 -2.42
C VAL A 170 -0.77 -7.03 -2.80
N SER A 171 -1.18 -6.56 -3.97
CA SER A 171 -2.51 -6.81 -4.53
C SER A 171 -2.37 -7.42 -5.91
N GLY A 172 -3.25 -8.38 -6.22
CA GLY A 172 -3.24 -9.10 -7.48
C GLY A 172 -4.65 -9.27 -8.01
N GLU A 173 -4.87 -8.85 -9.24
CA GLU A 173 -6.09 -9.06 -10.00
C GLU A 173 -5.72 -9.73 -11.33
N ALA A 174 -6.30 -10.88 -11.61
CA ALA A 174 -6.09 -11.59 -12.86
C ALA A 174 -7.41 -12.02 -13.49
N GLY A 175 -7.49 -11.85 -14.79
CA GLY A 175 -8.60 -12.33 -15.61
C GLY A 175 -8.11 -13.33 -16.65
N ARG A 176 -8.90 -14.37 -16.90
CA ARG A 176 -8.73 -15.31 -18.00
C ARG A 176 -10.09 -15.56 -18.63
N PHE A 177 -10.13 -15.75 -19.94
CA PHE A 177 -11.32 -16.11 -20.68
C PHE A 177 -11.91 -17.43 -20.15
N ASP A 178 -13.18 -17.38 -19.78
CA ASP A 178 -13.99 -18.54 -19.41
C ASP A 178 -15.25 -18.60 -20.28
N LEU A 179 -15.43 -19.74 -20.96
CA LEU A 179 -16.57 -19.99 -21.83
C LEU A 179 -17.89 -19.98 -21.05
N PHE A 180 -17.90 -20.48 -19.80
CA PHE A 180 -19.14 -20.54 -19.01
C PHE A 180 -19.60 -19.15 -18.58
N GLN A 181 -18.68 -18.30 -18.11
CA GLN A 181 -18.98 -16.91 -17.77
C GLN A 181 -19.42 -16.12 -19.01
N THR A 182 -18.73 -16.27 -20.14
CA THR A 182 -19.08 -15.53 -21.36
C THR A 182 -20.45 -15.92 -21.92
N THR A 183 -20.79 -17.20 -21.97
CA THR A 183 -22.12 -17.66 -22.40
C THR A 183 -23.24 -17.20 -21.46
N THR A 184 -22.99 -17.19 -20.15
CA THR A 184 -23.95 -16.68 -19.17
C THR A 184 -24.14 -15.17 -19.33
N SER A 185 -23.07 -14.38 -19.50
CA SER A 185 -23.17 -12.94 -19.77
C SER A 185 -23.92 -12.63 -21.06
N ILE A 186 -23.70 -13.40 -22.13
CA ILE A 186 -24.45 -13.26 -23.39
C ILE A 186 -25.94 -13.59 -23.16
N GLY A 187 -26.23 -14.68 -22.45
CA GLY A 187 -27.61 -15.04 -22.11
C GLY A 187 -28.32 -13.96 -21.28
N SER A 188 -27.67 -13.42 -20.26
CA SER A 188 -28.21 -12.31 -19.45
C SER A 188 -28.45 -11.05 -20.29
N PHE A 189 -27.52 -10.72 -21.18
CA PHE A 189 -27.65 -9.56 -22.07
C PHE A 189 -28.84 -9.70 -23.03
N LEU A 190 -29.02 -10.87 -23.64
CA LEU A 190 -30.19 -11.16 -24.48
C LEU A 190 -31.51 -11.13 -23.69
N GLY A 191 -31.51 -11.64 -22.45
CA GLY A 191 -32.67 -11.58 -21.55
C GLY A 191 -33.08 -10.15 -21.19
N ILE A 192 -32.10 -9.27 -20.92
CA ILE A 192 -32.34 -7.84 -20.67
C ILE A 192 -32.96 -7.18 -21.90
N PHE A 193 -32.48 -7.47 -23.11
CA PHE A 193 -33.09 -6.93 -24.33
C PHE A 193 -34.53 -7.40 -24.55
N GLY A 194 -34.81 -8.69 -24.34
CA GLY A 194 -36.17 -9.22 -24.44
C GLY A 194 -37.12 -8.62 -23.41
N THR A 195 -36.65 -8.37 -22.18
CA THR A 195 -37.47 -7.71 -21.15
C THR A 195 -37.66 -6.23 -21.45
N GLY A 196 -36.61 -5.56 -21.95
CA GLY A 196 -36.64 -4.17 -22.35
C GLY A 196 -37.68 -3.89 -23.44
N SER A 197 -37.78 -4.75 -24.45
CA SER A 197 -38.80 -4.59 -25.49
C SER A 197 -40.21 -4.69 -24.93
N ILE A 198 -40.48 -5.64 -24.03
CA ILE A 198 -41.80 -5.79 -23.38
C ILE A 198 -42.14 -4.52 -22.58
N VAL A 199 -41.19 -4.00 -21.79
CA VAL A 199 -41.38 -2.77 -21.02
C VAL A 199 -41.63 -1.56 -21.94
N CYS A 200 -40.88 -1.44 -23.03
CA CYS A 200 -41.09 -0.40 -24.03
C CYS A 200 -42.49 -0.48 -24.66
N ASP A 201 -42.97 -1.68 -24.98
CA ASP A 201 -44.32 -1.88 -25.52
C ASP A 201 -45.41 -1.51 -24.50
N PHE A 202 -45.23 -1.88 -23.22
CA PHE A 202 -46.13 -1.46 -22.14
C PHE A 202 -46.20 0.07 -22.00
N ILE A 203 -45.05 0.75 -22.03
CA ILE A 203 -44.99 2.21 -21.95
C ILE A 203 -45.65 2.84 -23.18
N ALA A 204 -45.36 2.35 -24.38
CA ALA A 204 -45.96 2.85 -25.61
C ALA A 204 -47.49 2.69 -25.60
N ALA A 205 -47.99 1.53 -25.18
CA ALA A 205 -49.41 1.29 -25.03
C ALA A 205 -50.06 2.25 -24.03
N PHE A 206 -49.42 2.49 -22.88
CA PHE A 206 -49.92 3.44 -21.89
C PHE A 206 -49.97 4.87 -22.43
N VAL A 207 -48.90 5.36 -23.07
CA VAL A 207 -48.83 6.73 -23.62
C VAL A 207 -49.82 6.94 -24.76
N ILE A 208 -49.97 5.97 -25.68
CA ILE A 208 -50.90 6.06 -26.80
C ILE A 208 -52.35 6.02 -26.29
N ASN A 209 -52.67 5.11 -25.36
CA ASN A 209 -54.03 5.02 -24.80
C ASN A 209 -54.38 6.24 -23.96
N PHE A 210 -53.43 6.80 -23.19
CA PHE A 210 -53.64 8.04 -22.43
C PHE A 210 -53.91 9.25 -23.35
N LYS A 211 -53.27 9.30 -24.53
CA LYS A 211 -53.57 10.33 -25.54
C LYS A 211 -54.97 10.20 -26.12
N ARG A 212 -55.46 8.98 -26.41
CA ARG A 212 -56.86 8.80 -26.89
C ARG A 212 -57.87 9.31 -25.87
N VAL A 213 -57.73 8.95 -24.59
CA VAL A 213 -58.64 9.40 -23.52
C VAL A 213 -58.64 10.93 -23.34
N LYS A 214 -57.53 11.62 -23.67
CA LYS A 214 -57.45 13.09 -23.58
C LYS A 214 -58.00 13.86 -24.79
N TYR A 215 -58.17 13.21 -25.94
CA TYR A 215 -58.64 13.85 -27.18
C TYR A 215 -60.15 13.70 -27.42
N ASP A 216 -60.84 12.85 -26.67
CA ASP A 216 -62.30 12.61 -26.78
C ASP A 216 -63.16 13.53 -25.88
N ASN A 217 -62.70 14.75 -25.55
CA ASN A 217 -63.49 15.78 -24.86
C ASN A 217 -63.79 16.98 -25.78
#